data_AF-A0A4Q6B7W0-F1
#
_entry.id   AF-A0A4Q6B7W0-F1
#
_cell.length_a   1.000
_cell.length_b   1.000
_cell.length_c   1.000
_cell.angle_alpha   90.00
_cell.angle_beta   90.00
_cell.angle_gamma   90.00
#
_symmetry.space_group_name_H-M   'P 1'
#
loop_
_entity.id
_entity.type
_entity.pdbx_description
1 polymer ?
#
loop_
_entity_poly.entity_id
_entity_poly.type
_entity_poly.pdbx_seq_one_letter_code
_entity_poly.pdbx_strand_id
1 'polypeptide(L)'
;DPRLDWTAGRRGVPYWDYGTHPGRSWIRDQAYAGPYSPKKHVSKNSDLGNFTNVNNFRQTAKNYNIIRFADVLLMAAEAEIEAGTLDKAREYINKVRNRAANPEGMVQGSPANYQIKPYATAFASQEAARTAVRFERRLELAMEGHRFFDLVRWGIAAETLNAYLQPEKDRRGYLKASAGFTKGKNEYYPIPNPVIEIAKKMGNNLDQNPGY
;
A
#
# COMPACT_ATOMS: atom_id res chain seq x y z
N ASP A 1 1.23 11.68 9.09
CA ASP A 1 0.02 11.68 8.27
C ASP A 1 -1.06 10.83 8.94
N PRO A 2 -2.31 11.32 9.09
CA PRO A 2 -3.39 10.61 9.77
C PRO A 2 -3.81 9.30 9.09
N ARG A 3 -3.56 9.14 7.79
CA ARG A 3 -3.91 7.90 7.05
C ARG A 3 -3.19 6.65 7.57
N LEU A 4 -2.03 6.82 8.20
CA LEU A 4 -1.30 5.71 8.83
C LEU A 4 -2.13 5.04 9.93
N ASP A 5 -2.86 5.81 10.73
CA ASP A 5 -3.60 5.29 11.89
C ASP A 5 -4.90 4.59 11.50
N TRP A 6 -5.34 4.74 10.26
CA TRP A 6 -6.38 3.90 9.65
C TRP A 6 -5.83 2.66 8.95
N THR A 7 -4.52 2.64 8.69
CA THR A 7 -3.87 1.56 7.95
C THR A 7 -3.26 0.52 8.88
N ALA A 8 -2.56 0.96 9.92
CA ALA A 8 -1.79 0.13 10.83
C ALA A 8 -2.12 0.43 12.30
N GLY A 9 -2.17 -0.61 13.12
CA GLY A 9 -2.17 -0.51 14.57
C GLY A 9 -0.79 -0.15 15.09
N ARG A 10 -0.69 0.96 15.83
CA ARG A 10 0.55 1.46 16.43
C ARG A 10 0.42 1.54 17.94
N ARG A 11 1.50 1.21 18.66
CA ARG A 11 1.54 1.30 20.12
C ARG A 11 1.04 2.66 20.62
N GLY A 12 0.13 2.65 21.59
CA GLY A 12 -0.42 3.87 22.18
C GLY A 12 -1.50 4.57 21.37
N VAL A 13 -1.87 4.03 20.19
CA VAL A 13 -2.96 4.56 19.36
C VAL A 13 -4.19 3.65 19.50
N PRO A 14 -5.41 4.20 19.59
CA PRO A 14 -6.64 3.42 19.53
C PRO A 14 -6.73 2.52 18.30
N TYR A 15 -7.05 1.24 18.53
CA TYR A 15 -7.21 0.22 17.51
C TYR A 15 -8.68 -0.15 17.40
N TRP A 16 -9.39 0.53 16.49
CA TRP A 16 -10.84 0.41 16.38
C TRP A 16 -11.49 0.61 17.76
N ASP A 17 -12.31 -0.33 18.17
CA ASP A 17 -13.00 -0.45 19.45
C ASP A 17 -12.45 -1.59 20.33
N TYR A 18 -11.25 -2.10 20.02
CA TYR A 18 -10.51 -3.05 20.88
C TYR A 18 -9.71 -2.34 21.99
N GLY A 19 -9.76 -1.01 22.03
CA GLY A 19 -8.96 -0.17 22.93
C GLY A 19 -7.61 0.25 22.34
N THR A 20 -6.73 0.78 23.20
CA THR A 20 -5.40 1.27 22.79
C THR A 20 -4.47 0.10 22.47
N HIS A 21 -3.81 0.16 21.31
CA HIS A 21 -2.90 -0.90 20.89
C HIS A 21 -1.70 -0.99 21.87
N PRO A 22 -1.52 -2.10 22.61
CA PRO A 22 -0.50 -2.22 23.65
C PRO A 22 0.90 -2.50 23.10
N GLY A 23 1.02 -2.79 21.80
CA GLY A 23 2.30 -3.04 21.15
C GLY A 23 2.69 -4.51 21.20
N ARG A 24 3.76 -4.85 21.93
CA ARG A 24 4.38 -6.19 21.87
C ARG A 24 3.42 -7.31 22.25
N SER A 25 2.55 -7.10 23.24
CA SER A 25 1.64 -8.13 23.73
C SER A 25 0.60 -8.60 22.71
N TRP A 26 0.31 -7.81 21.67
CA TRP A 26 -0.59 -8.22 20.58
C TRP A 26 0.12 -8.82 19.38
N ILE A 27 1.45 -8.84 19.38
CA ILE A 27 2.24 -9.32 18.25
C ILE A 27 2.99 -10.57 18.71
N ARG A 28 2.59 -11.73 18.15
CA ARG A 28 3.17 -13.04 18.47
C ARG A 28 4.69 -13.04 18.39
N ASP A 29 5.23 -12.56 17.27
CA ASP A 29 6.67 -12.45 17.04
C ASP A 29 7.01 -11.12 16.35
N GLN A 30 7.60 -10.18 17.10
CA GLN A 30 8.01 -8.89 16.55
C GLN A 30 9.31 -8.95 15.74
N ALA A 31 10.17 -9.93 15.97
CA ALA A 31 11.36 -10.11 15.14
C ALA A 31 10.96 -10.51 13.71
N TYR A 32 9.83 -11.23 13.59
CA TYR A 32 9.23 -11.58 12.31
C TYR A 32 8.27 -10.50 11.77
N ALA A 33 7.24 -10.11 12.51
CA ALA A 33 6.15 -9.26 11.99
C ALA A 33 6.43 -7.75 12.09
N GLY A 34 7.45 -7.34 12.86
CA GLY A 34 7.66 -5.93 13.21
C GLY A 34 6.70 -5.42 14.29
N PRO A 35 6.73 -4.11 14.60
CA PRO A 35 6.04 -3.54 15.77
C PRO A 35 4.58 -3.11 15.52
N TYR A 36 4.06 -3.33 14.31
CA TYR A 36 2.74 -2.84 13.87
C TYR A 36 1.79 -3.98 13.59
N SER A 37 0.49 -3.75 13.81
CA SER A 37 -0.57 -4.70 13.43
C SER A 37 -1.30 -4.23 12.17
N PRO A 38 -1.80 -5.13 11.31
CA PRO A 38 -2.70 -4.73 10.23
C PRO A 38 -3.97 -4.10 10.83
N LYS A 39 -4.53 -3.06 10.23
CA LYS A 39 -5.76 -2.42 10.73
C LYS A 39 -6.83 -2.25 9.66
N LYS A 40 -6.46 -1.76 8.46
CA LYS A 40 -7.40 -1.35 7.39
C LYS A 40 -8.52 -2.35 7.10
N HIS A 41 -8.19 -3.63 7.02
CA HIS A 41 -9.12 -4.72 6.67
C HIS A 41 -9.60 -5.56 7.86
N VAL A 42 -9.21 -5.18 9.08
CA VAL A 42 -9.67 -5.85 10.30
C VAL A 42 -11.04 -5.29 10.68
N SER A 43 -11.95 -6.19 11.07
CA SER A 43 -13.28 -5.83 11.57
C SER A 43 -13.21 -5.20 12.95
N LYS A 44 -14.23 -4.41 13.31
CA LYS A 44 -14.37 -3.91 14.67
C LYS A 44 -14.74 -5.06 15.62
N ASN A 45 -14.48 -4.88 16.90
CA ASN A 45 -14.89 -5.80 17.97
C ASN A 45 -16.42 -5.89 18.04
N SER A 46 -17.11 -4.77 17.86
CA SER A 46 -18.58 -4.70 17.76
C SER A 46 -19.17 -5.46 16.57
N ASP A 47 -18.37 -5.76 15.54
CA ASP A 47 -18.82 -6.54 14.38
C ASP A 47 -18.79 -8.06 14.64
N LEU A 48 -18.16 -8.51 15.75
CA LEU A 48 -17.94 -9.93 16.01
C LEU A 48 -19.25 -10.68 16.24
N GLY A 49 -19.41 -11.81 15.52
CA GLY A 49 -20.60 -12.65 15.57
C GLY A 49 -21.79 -12.14 14.75
N ASN A 50 -21.74 -10.90 14.22
CA ASN A 50 -22.75 -10.36 13.32
C ASN A 50 -22.26 -10.31 11.87
N PHE A 51 -21.10 -9.71 11.66
CA PHE A 51 -20.45 -9.56 10.34
C PHE A 51 -19.13 -10.32 10.28
N THR A 52 -18.89 -11.21 11.26
CA THR A 52 -17.78 -12.15 11.27
C THR A 52 -18.26 -13.52 11.68
N ASN A 53 -17.45 -14.54 11.41
CA ASN A 53 -17.60 -15.81 12.11
C ASN A 53 -17.48 -15.59 13.63
N VAL A 54 -18.37 -16.21 14.40
CA VAL A 54 -18.49 -16.07 15.87
C VAL A 54 -17.16 -16.31 16.60
N ASN A 55 -16.30 -17.18 16.06
CA ASN A 55 -15.03 -17.55 16.68
C ASN A 55 -13.79 -17.08 15.90
N ASN A 56 -13.96 -16.26 14.85
CA ASN A 56 -12.84 -15.87 14.01
C ASN A 56 -13.01 -14.46 13.42
N PHE A 57 -12.47 -13.46 14.12
CA PHE A 57 -12.41 -12.06 13.68
C PHE A 57 -11.66 -11.86 12.34
N ARG A 58 -10.92 -12.87 11.86
CA ARG A 58 -10.22 -12.82 10.56
C ARG A 58 -11.14 -13.11 9.38
N GLN A 59 -12.35 -13.62 9.63
CA GLN A 59 -13.36 -13.87 8.62
C GLN A 59 -14.45 -12.81 8.76
N THR A 60 -14.38 -11.78 7.93
CA THR A 60 -15.30 -10.64 7.96
C THR A 60 -16.08 -10.54 6.65
N ALA A 61 -17.34 -10.11 6.74
CA ALA A 61 -18.20 -9.74 5.62
C ALA A 61 -17.92 -8.33 5.08
N LYS A 62 -16.85 -7.67 5.54
CA LYS A 62 -16.45 -6.35 5.05
C LYS A 62 -16.13 -6.41 3.55
N ASN A 63 -16.83 -5.59 2.76
CA ASN A 63 -16.59 -5.51 1.32
C ASN A 63 -15.14 -5.12 1.03
N TYR A 64 -14.56 -5.78 0.03
CA TYR A 64 -13.26 -5.42 -0.51
C TYR A 64 -13.43 -4.44 -1.67
N ASN A 65 -12.87 -3.24 -1.53
CA ASN A 65 -12.94 -2.23 -2.58
C ASN A 65 -11.89 -2.52 -3.65
N ILE A 66 -12.31 -3.00 -4.82
CA ILE A 66 -11.41 -3.18 -5.98
C ILE A 66 -11.03 -1.83 -6.59
N ILE A 67 -12.01 -0.92 -6.70
CA ILE A 67 -11.80 0.47 -7.12
C ILE A 67 -12.54 1.37 -6.14
N ARG A 68 -11.89 2.45 -5.72
CA ARG A 68 -12.52 3.49 -4.89
C ARG A 68 -12.17 4.86 -5.41
N PHE A 69 -13.01 5.83 -5.09
CA PHE A 69 -12.92 7.16 -5.70
C PHE A 69 -11.58 7.88 -5.49
N ALA A 70 -10.90 7.68 -4.35
CA ALA A 70 -9.57 8.28 -4.17
C ALA A 70 -8.50 7.67 -5.10
N ASP A 71 -8.61 6.39 -5.46
CA ASP A 71 -7.71 5.79 -6.46
C ASP A 71 -7.97 6.41 -7.83
N VAL A 72 -9.24 6.59 -8.22
CA VAL A 72 -9.63 7.29 -9.46
C VAL A 72 -9.08 8.70 -9.51
N LEU A 73 -9.20 9.47 -8.42
CA LEU A 73 -8.63 10.83 -8.34
C LEU A 73 -7.11 10.83 -8.50
N LEU A 74 -6.40 9.85 -7.90
CA LEU A 74 -4.94 9.77 -7.99
C LEU A 74 -4.47 9.24 -9.36
N MET A 75 -5.23 8.37 -10.02
CA MET A 75 -4.98 7.97 -11.41
C MET A 75 -5.22 9.14 -12.37
N ALA A 76 -6.30 9.90 -12.17
CA ALA A 76 -6.55 11.12 -12.93
C ALA A 76 -5.43 12.14 -12.71
N ALA A 77 -4.96 12.32 -11.48
CA ALA A 77 -3.81 13.19 -11.21
C ALA A 77 -2.54 12.73 -11.94
N GLU A 78 -2.23 11.44 -11.96
CA GLU A 78 -1.10 10.92 -12.75
C GLU A 78 -1.27 11.23 -14.24
N ALA A 79 -2.45 11.02 -14.82
CA ALA A 79 -2.71 11.34 -16.22
C ALA A 79 -2.53 12.83 -16.54
N GLU A 80 -3.05 13.73 -15.70
CA GLU A 80 -2.88 15.18 -15.85
C GLU A 80 -1.40 15.59 -15.72
N ILE A 81 -0.63 14.93 -14.84
CA ILE A 81 0.83 15.16 -14.73
C ILE A 81 1.50 14.82 -16.06
N GLU A 82 1.20 13.65 -16.63
CA GLU A 82 1.78 13.22 -17.91
C GLU A 82 1.32 14.10 -19.09
N ALA A 83 0.09 14.61 -19.05
CA ALA A 83 -0.45 15.54 -20.05
C ALA A 83 0.07 16.99 -19.90
N GLY A 84 0.82 17.30 -18.83
CA GLY A 84 1.39 18.63 -18.58
C GLY A 84 0.46 19.62 -17.87
N THR A 85 -0.74 19.19 -17.45
CA THR A 85 -1.76 19.99 -16.77
C THR A 85 -1.60 19.92 -15.24
N LEU A 86 -0.43 20.35 -14.75
CA LEU A 86 -0.01 20.14 -13.35
C LEU A 86 -0.94 20.78 -12.30
N ASP A 87 -1.59 21.89 -12.62
CA ASP A 87 -2.57 22.50 -11.71
C ASP A 87 -3.82 21.65 -11.53
N LYS A 88 -4.25 20.96 -12.60
CA LYS A 88 -5.39 20.04 -12.51
C LYS A 88 -5.04 18.78 -11.71
N ALA A 89 -3.83 18.25 -11.92
CA ALA A 89 -3.30 17.17 -11.08
C ALA A 89 -3.26 17.56 -9.59
N ARG A 90 -2.78 18.77 -9.30
CA ARG A 90 -2.73 19.32 -7.94
C ARG A 90 -4.12 19.42 -7.32
N GLU A 91 -5.13 19.83 -8.09
CA GLU A 91 -6.53 19.86 -7.64
C GLU A 91 -6.99 18.47 -7.16
N TYR A 92 -6.78 17.43 -7.99
CA TYR A 92 -7.20 16.06 -7.65
C TYR A 92 -6.44 15.49 -6.45
N ILE A 93 -5.12 15.72 -6.36
CA ILE A 93 -4.32 15.34 -5.19
C ILE A 93 -4.84 16.04 -3.93
N ASN A 94 -5.14 17.34 -4.03
CA ASN A 94 -5.63 18.11 -2.89
C ASN A 94 -7.02 17.68 -2.44
N LYS A 95 -7.89 17.14 -3.31
CA LYS A 95 -9.17 16.52 -2.87
C LYS A 95 -8.92 15.37 -1.88
N VAL A 96 -7.95 14.51 -2.16
CA VAL A 96 -7.59 13.40 -1.27
C VAL A 96 -6.95 13.91 0.04
N ARG A 97 -6.01 14.86 -0.08
CA ARG A 97 -5.32 15.45 1.09
C ARG A 97 -6.27 16.22 2.00
N ASN A 98 -7.19 17.00 1.45
CA ASN A 98 -8.18 17.75 2.23
C ASN A 98 -9.10 16.81 3.02
N ARG A 99 -9.57 15.72 2.40
CA ARG A 99 -10.36 14.70 3.13
C ARG A 99 -9.53 14.09 4.25
N ALA A 100 -8.29 13.69 3.98
CA ALA A 100 -7.41 13.11 4.99
C ALA A 100 -7.03 14.12 6.10
N ALA A 101 -7.04 15.42 5.82
CA ALA A 101 -6.77 16.49 6.76
C ALA A 101 -7.98 16.88 7.63
N ASN A 102 -9.19 16.37 7.35
CA ASN A 102 -10.36 16.64 8.19
C ASN A 102 -10.20 15.98 9.58
N PRO A 103 -10.14 16.75 10.68
CA PRO A 103 -10.01 16.22 12.05
C PRO A 103 -11.10 15.22 12.45
N GLU A 104 -12.32 15.37 11.93
CA GLU A 104 -13.44 14.45 12.20
C GLU A 104 -13.14 13.03 11.70
N GLY A 105 -12.38 12.93 10.60
CA GLY A 105 -11.95 11.66 10.03
C GLY A 105 -10.69 11.10 10.66
N MET A 106 -10.10 11.75 11.68
CA MET A 106 -8.89 11.27 12.34
C MET A 106 -9.20 10.30 13.49
N VAL A 107 -8.25 9.44 13.82
CA VAL A 107 -8.38 8.54 14.97
C VAL A 107 -8.34 9.37 16.26
N GLN A 108 -9.47 9.42 16.95
CA GLN A 108 -9.60 10.12 18.24
C GLN A 108 -8.74 9.44 19.30
N GLY A 109 -8.13 10.24 20.18
CA GLY A 109 -7.22 9.74 21.22
C GLY A 109 -5.85 9.27 20.71
N SER A 110 -5.50 9.51 19.44
CA SER A 110 -4.15 9.25 18.95
C SER A 110 -3.17 10.27 19.52
N PRO A 111 -2.02 9.85 20.09
CA PRO A 111 -0.96 10.75 20.56
C PRO A 111 -0.12 11.37 19.42
N ALA A 112 -0.57 11.24 18.17
CA ALA A 112 0.22 11.63 17.00
C ALA A 112 0.08 13.12 16.67
N ASN A 113 1.22 13.76 16.39
CA ASN A 113 1.26 15.09 15.81
C ASN A 113 1.03 15.00 14.30
N TYR A 114 -0.24 14.92 13.88
CA TYR A 114 -0.59 14.80 12.47
C TYR A 114 -0.17 16.05 11.69
N GLN A 115 0.66 15.83 10.67
CA GLN A 115 1.04 16.85 9.70
C GLN A 115 0.54 16.46 8.32
N ILE A 116 -0.48 17.18 7.85
CA ILE A 116 -1.03 17.06 6.50
C ILE A 116 -1.65 18.41 6.12
N LYS A 117 -1.36 18.89 4.92
CA LYS A 117 -1.89 20.14 4.35
C LYS A 117 -2.01 20.02 2.84
N PRO A 118 -2.98 20.64 2.15
CA PRO A 118 -2.96 20.67 0.69
C PRO A 118 -1.68 21.31 0.14
N TYR A 119 -1.29 20.95 -1.07
CA TYR A 119 -0.23 21.64 -1.81
C TYR A 119 -0.75 23.02 -2.23
N ALA A 120 -0.27 24.06 -1.55
CA ALA A 120 -0.74 25.44 -1.72
C ALA A 120 -0.19 26.11 -2.99
N THR A 121 1.03 25.78 -3.40
CA THR A 121 1.71 26.33 -4.58
C THR A 121 1.75 25.33 -5.72
N ALA A 122 1.92 25.83 -6.95
CA ALA A 122 2.10 24.97 -8.12
C ALA A 122 3.34 24.09 -7.96
N PHE A 123 3.32 22.90 -8.56
CA PHE A 123 4.50 22.04 -8.58
C PHE A 123 5.59 22.67 -9.44
N ALA A 124 6.83 22.64 -8.96
CA ALA A 124 7.97 23.23 -9.65
C ALA A 124 8.30 22.53 -10.98
N SER A 125 7.90 21.27 -11.14
CA SER A 125 8.12 20.48 -12.35
C SER A 125 7.16 19.29 -12.40
N GLN A 126 7.08 18.65 -13.58
CA GLN A 126 6.38 17.39 -13.76
C GLN A 126 6.92 16.30 -12.81
N GLU A 127 8.24 16.26 -12.60
CA GLU A 127 8.87 15.28 -11.70
C GLU A 127 8.53 15.52 -10.23
N ALA A 128 8.46 16.79 -9.80
CA ALA A 128 7.99 17.14 -8.46
C ALA A 128 6.52 16.69 -8.26
N ALA A 129 5.68 16.86 -9.29
CA ALA A 129 4.29 16.40 -9.26
C ALA A 129 4.20 14.86 -9.24
N ARG A 130 5.02 14.14 -10.02
CA ARG A 130 5.12 12.67 -9.97
C ARG A 130 5.51 12.20 -8.57
N THR A 131 6.51 12.83 -7.96
CA THR A 131 6.93 12.50 -6.60
C THR A 131 5.77 12.68 -5.61
N ALA A 132 5.03 13.79 -5.72
CA ALA A 132 3.86 14.05 -4.88
C ALA A 132 2.76 12.99 -5.06
N VAL A 133 2.31 12.71 -6.29
CA VAL A 133 1.21 11.74 -6.52
C VAL A 133 1.61 10.32 -6.12
N ARG A 134 2.85 9.91 -6.38
CA ARG A 134 3.36 8.58 -5.98
C ARG A 134 3.43 8.43 -4.46
N PHE A 135 3.78 9.50 -3.75
CA PHE A 135 3.76 9.52 -2.29
C PHE A 135 2.33 9.44 -1.74
N GLU A 136 1.40 10.17 -2.36
CA GLU A 136 -0.02 10.13 -1.99
C GLU A 136 -0.64 8.76 -2.23
N ARG A 137 -0.38 8.11 -3.37
CA ARG A 137 -0.80 6.72 -3.64
C ARG A 137 -0.25 5.77 -2.58
N ARG A 138 1.02 5.91 -2.19
CA ARG A 138 1.64 5.08 -1.14
C ARG A 138 0.91 5.20 0.21
N LEU A 139 0.54 6.40 0.62
CA LEU A 139 -0.13 6.63 1.90
C LEU A 139 -1.60 6.22 1.86
N GLU A 140 -2.30 6.62 0.81
CA GLU A 140 -3.73 6.44 0.64
C GLU A 140 -4.08 4.95 0.46
N LEU A 141 -3.38 4.27 -0.45
CA LEU A 141 -3.68 2.90 -0.90
C LEU A 141 -2.83 1.83 -0.19
N ALA A 142 -2.17 2.18 0.91
CA ALA A 142 -1.39 1.23 1.70
C ALA A 142 -2.26 0.03 2.14
N MET A 143 -1.73 -1.19 2.04
CA MET A 143 -2.44 -2.44 2.34
C MET A 143 -3.61 -2.78 1.40
N GLU A 144 -3.72 -2.16 0.22
CA GLU A 144 -4.82 -2.41 -0.74
C GLU A 144 -4.36 -3.11 -2.04
N GLY A 145 -3.10 -3.58 -2.09
CA GLY A 145 -2.60 -4.39 -3.21
C GLY A 145 -2.00 -3.61 -4.39
N HIS A 146 -1.97 -2.27 -4.36
CA HIS A 146 -1.49 -1.47 -5.50
C HIS A 146 0.03 -1.33 -5.60
N ARG A 147 0.74 -1.29 -4.45
CA ARG A 147 2.12 -0.77 -4.39
C ARG A 147 3.09 -1.48 -5.34
N PHE A 148 3.02 -2.81 -5.45
CA PHE A 148 3.93 -3.55 -6.32
C PHE A 148 3.72 -3.19 -7.79
N PHE A 149 2.47 -3.25 -8.26
CA PHE A 149 2.11 -2.91 -9.64
C PHE A 149 2.44 -1.46 -9.99
N ASP A 150 2.19 -0.54 -9.05
CA ASP A 150 2.59 0.86 -9.17
C ASP A 150 4.11 1.01 -9.40
N LEU A 151 4.93 0.32 -8.61
CA LEU A 151 6.38 0.38 -8.77
C LEU A 151 6.87 -0.22 -10.11
N VAL A 152 6.24 -1.31 -10.55
CA VAL A 152 6.56 -1.97 -11.82
C VAL A 152 6.20 -1.07 -13.00
N ARG A 153 4.97 -0.53 -13.05
CA ARG A 153 4.54 0.35 -14.16
C ARG A 153 5.31 1.67 -14.22
N TRP A 154 5.84 2.14 -13.10
CA TRP A 154 6.71 3.31 -13.05
C TRP A 154 8.18 3.00 -13.41
N GLY A 155 8.54 1.73 -13.58
CA GLY A 155 9.91 1.32 -13.92
C GLY A 155 10.92 1.44 -12.77
N ILE A 156 10.47 1.61 -11.52
CA ILE A 156 11.32 1.86 -10.34
C ILE A 156 11.24 0.74 -9.29
N ALA A 157 10.69 -0.43 -9.64
CA ALA A 157 10.55 -1.57 -8.72
C ALA A 157 11.88 -2.05 -8.16
N ALA A 158 12.86 -2.33 -9.03
CA ALA A 158 14.18 -2.81 -8.60
C ALA A 158 14.87 -1.82 -7.66
N GLU A 159 14.92 -0.53 -8.02
CA GLU A 159 15.50 0.52 -7.19
C GLU A 159 14.81 0.60 -5.82
N THR A 160 13.49 0.72 -5.82
CA THR A 160 12.72 0.93 -4.59
C THR A 160 12.77 -0.28 -3.67
N LEU A 161 12.63 -1.50 -4.20
CA LEU A 161 12.58 -2.72 -3.40
C LEU A 161 13.96 -3.10 -2.87
N ASN A 162 15.04 -2.88 -3.64
CA ASN A 162 16.40 -3.11 -3.14
C ASN A 162 16.77 -2.08 -2.07
N ALA A 163 16.43 -0.81 -2.25
CA ALA A 163 16.61 0.22 -1.24
C ALA A 163 15.81 -0.06 0.05
N TYR A 164 14.60 -0.62 -0.08
CA TYR A 164 13.82 -1.09 1.07
C TYR A 164 14.47 -2.30 1.77
N LEU A 165 14.95 -3.29 1.00
CA LEU A 165 15.53 -4.51 1.55
C LEU A 165 16.81 -4.25 2.35
N GLN A 166 17.64 -3.29 1.93
CA GLN A 166 18.95 -3.03 2.53
C GLN A 166 18.88 -2.84 4.07
N PRO A 167 18.11 -1.89 4.63
CA PRO A 167 17.98 -1.76 6.08
C PRO A 167 17.08 -2.83 6.71
N GLU A 168 16.18 -3.47 5.95
CA GLU A 168 15.25 -4.46 6.51
C GLU A 168 15.89 -5.82 6.76
N LYS A 169 16.98 -6.15 6.06
CA LYS A 169 17.80 -7.33 6.34
C LYS A 169 18.32 -7.37 7.78
N ASP A 170 18.66 -6.21 8.34
CA ASP A 170 19.11 -6.09 9.73
C ASP A 170 17.96 -6.12 10.72
N ARG A 171 16.74 -5.79 10.26
CA ARG A 171 15.54 -5.73 11.10
C ARG A 171 14.76 -7.04 11.11
N ARG A 172 14.91 -7.88 10.09
CA ARG A 172 14.12 -9.09 9.85
C ARG A 172 15.03 -10.24 9.43
N GLY A 173 15.23 -11.20 10.32
CA GLY A 173 16.15 -12.32 10.09
C GLY A 173 15.86 -13.12 8.82
N TYR A 174 14.58 -13.32 8.46
CA TYR A 174 14.19 -14.05 7.25
C TYR A 174 14.52 -13.31 5.94
N LEU A 175 14.81 -12.00 5.98
CA LEU A 175 15.23 -11.24 4.80
C LEU A 175 16.74 -11.31 4.56
N LYS A 176 17.53 -11.73 5.57
CA LYS A 176 19.00 -11.69 5.51
C LYS A 176 19.57 -12.43 4.31
N ALA A 177 18.99 -13.59 3.97
CA ALA A 177 19.40 -14.41 2.84
C ALA A 177 18.84 -13.96 1.48
N SER A 178 18.03 -12.89 1.43
CA SER A 178 17.45 -12.40 0.17
C SER A 178 18.54 -11.95 -0.81
N ALA A 179 18.50 -12.46 -2.04
CA ALA A 179 19.35 -12.01 -3.15
C ALA A 179 18.94 -10.63 -3.72
N GLY A 180 17.83 -10.06 -3.25
CA GLY A 180 17.28 -8.82 -3.76
C GLY A 180 16.35 -9.01 -4.96
N PHE A 181 16.04 -7.90 -5.61
CA PHE A 181 15.20 -7.82 -6.80
C PHE A 181 16.08 -7.59 -8.04
N THR A 182 15.96 -8.48 -9.03
CA THR A 182 16.63 -8.39 -10.33
C THR A 182 15.74 -7.70 -11.35
N LYS A 183 16.21 -6.57 -11.87
CA LYS A 183 15.54 -5.81 -12.94
C LYS A 183 15.47 -6.64 -14.24
N GLY A 184 14.33 -6.61 -14.91
CA GLY A 184 14.07 -7.38 -16.14
C GLY A 184 13.77 -8.86 -15.91
N LYS A 185 13.43 -9.24 -14.66
CA LYS A 185 13.07 -10.62 -14.29
C LYS A 185 11.96 -10.61 -13.23
N ASN A 186 12.15 -9.95 -12.10
CA ASN A 186 11.24 -10.06 -10.96
C ASN A 186 9.99 -9.15 -11.05
N GLU A 187 9.85 -8.36 -12.11
CA GLU A 187 8.69 -7.51 -12.36
C GLU A 187 7.42 -8.32 -12.64
N TYR A 188 7.57 -9.49 -13.27
CA TYR A 188 6.47 -10.37 -13.65
C TYR A 188 6.72 -11.79 -13.15
N TYR A 189 5.64 -12.51 -12.85
CA TYR A 189 5.74 -13.92 -12.51
C TYR A 189 6.19 -14.75 -13.73
N PRO A 190 6.94 -15.84 -13.53
CA PRO A 190 7.20 -16.78 -14.61
C PRO A 190 5.88 -17.41 -15.07
N ILE A 191 5.75 -17.63 -16.37
CA ILE A 191 4.68 -18.45 -16.91
C ILE A 191 4.92 -19.88 -16.40
N PRO A 192 3.91 -20.55 -15.80
CA PRO A 192 4.09 -21.90 -15.30
C PRO A 192 4.48 -22.87 -16.41
N ASN A 193 5.54 -23.67 -16.21
CA ASN A 193 6.05 -24.63 -17.21
C ASN A 193 4.97 -25.55 -17.80
N PRO A 194 4.02 -26.11 -17.02
CA PRO A 194 2.96 -26.93 -17.59
C PRO A 194 2.11 -26.20 -18.65
N VAL A 195 1.90 -24.89 -18.52
CA VAL A 195 1.15 -24.08 -19.49
C VAL A 195 1.93 -23.94 -20.79
N ILE A 196 3.25 -23.73 -20.71
CA ILE A 196 4.15 -23.67 -21.88
C ILE A 196 4.16 -25.02 -22.61
N GLU A 197 4.27 -26.12 -21.86
CA GLU A 197 4.27 -27.48 -22.44
C GLU A 197 2.96 -27.82 -23.15
N ILE A 198 1.82 -27.44 -22.54
CA ILE A 198 0.50 -27.61 -23.16
C ILE A 198 0.39 -26.78 -24.44
N ALA A 199 0.79 -25.51 -24.41
CA ALA A 199 0.76 -24.65 -25.60
C ALA A 199 1.56 -25.28 -26.76
N LYS A 200 2.77 -25.78 -26.48
CA LYS A 200 3.62 -26.47 -27.47
C LYS A 200 2.97 -27.72 -28.04
N LYS A 201 2.35 -28.55 -27.20
CA LYS A 201 1.60 -29.75 -27.65
C LYS A 201 0.40 -29.39 -28.55
N MET A 202 -0.18 -28.21 -28.37
CA MET A 202 -1.27 -27.69 -29.20
C MET A 202 -0.79 -26.97 -30.47
N GLY A 203 0.52 -27.01 -30.77
CA GLY A 203 1.09 -26.34 -31.93
C GLY A 203 1.28 -24.82 -31.77
N ASN A 204 1.17 -24.30 -30.54
CA ASN A 204 1.40 -22.88 -30.24
C ASN A 204 2.79 -22.68 -29.61
N ASN A 205 3.47 -21.60 -29.99
CA ASN A 205 4.68 -21.16 -29.31
C ASN A 205 4.32 -20.14 -28.22
N LEU A 206 4.47 -20.55 -26.97
CA LEU A 206 4.41 -19.67 -25.80
C LEU A 206 5.81 -19.58 -25.19
N ASP A 207 6.45 -18.44 -25.37
CA ASP A 207 7.76 -18.17 -24.78
C ASP A 207 7.63 -17.73 -23.32
N GLN A 208 8.69 -17.99 -22.56
CA GLN A 208 8.78 -17.57 -21.17
C GLN A 208 8.99 -16.05 -21.06
N ASN A 209 8.58 -15.46 -19.93
CA ASN A 209 8.94 -14.10 -19.58
C ASN A 209 10.47 -13.92 -19.49
N PRO A 210 11.01 -12.76 -19.90
CA PRO A 210 12.44 -12.51 -19.86
C PRO A 210 13.08 -12.85 -18.49
N GLY A 211 14.24 -13.51 -18.53
CA GLY A 211 15.03 -13.84 -17.34
C GLY A 211 14.64 -15.12 -16.58
N TYR A 212 13.61 -15.85 -17.05
CA TYR A 212 13.22 -17.17 -16.51
C TYR A 212 13.50 -18.32 -17.47
#